data_AF-A0A316WWT3-F1
#
_entry.id   AF-A0A316WWT3-F1
#
_cell.length_a   1.000
_cell.length_b   1.000
_cell.length_c   1.000
_cell.angle_alpha   90.00
_cell.angle_beta   90.00
_cell.angle_gamma   90.00
#
_symmetry.space_group_name_H-M   'P 1'
#
loop_
_entity.id
_entity.type
_entity.pdbx_description
1 polymer ?
#
loop_
_entity_poly.entity_id
_entity_poly.type
_entity_poly.pdbx_seq_one_letter_code
_entity_poly.pdbx_strand_id
1 'polypeptide(L)'
;MENTIEIQKEDIKKLLLTLIQKLEVSEISKFSFDKDLYWNISTEELFNIYEEPKELTIGSLKEDWEFLQKVINNDRDVLNFDFYKISAILKAISLSTL
;
A
#
# COMPACT_ATOMS: atom_id res chain seq x y z
N MET A 1 -17.14 10.50 -18.17
CA MET A 1 -16.04 11.34 -18.70
C MET A 1 -14.78 10.85 -18.03
N GLU A 2 -13.84 10.31 -18.80
CA GLU A 2 -12.51 10.00 -18.25
C GLU A 2 -11.83 11.34 -17.93
N ASN A 3 -11.68 11.62 -16.64
CA ASN A 3 -10.89 12.76 -16.19
C ASN A 3 -9.45 12.28 -16.07
N THR A 4 -8.56 12.82 -16.91
CA THR A 4 -7.12 12.58 -16.76
C THR A 4 -6.66 13.25 -15.47
N ILE A 5 -6.10 12.46 -14.56
CA ILE A 5 -5.45 12.96 -13.35
C ILE A 5 -3.95 12.88 -13.59
N GLU A 6 -3.27 14.02 -13.51
CA GLU A 6 -1.81 14.09 -13.58
C GLU A 6 -1.23 14.27 -12.17
N ILE A 7 -0.28 13.42 -11.81
CA ILE A 7 0.38 13.45 -10.50
C ILE A 7 1.87 13.65 -10.72
N GLN A 8 2.43 14.70 -10.12
CA GLN A 8 3.85 14.99 -10.21
C GLN A 8 4.63 14.04 -9.30
N LYS A 9 5.69 13.42 -9.84
CA LYS A 9 6.60 12.55 -9.08
C LYS A 9 7.16 13.25 -7.83
N GLU A 10 7.47 14.53 -7.94
CA GLU A 10 8.03 15.30 -6.84
C GLU A 10 7.04 15.48 -5.67
N ASP A 11 5.75 15.58 -5.96
CA ASP A 11 4.72 15.70 -4.92
C ASP A 11 4.57 14.37 -4.16
N ILE A 12 4.61 13.23 -4.86
CA ILE A 12 4.63 11.91 -4.23
C ILE A 12 5.83 11.76 -3.30
N LYS A 13 7.02 12.15 -3.75
CA LYS A 13 8.23 12.11 -2.92
C LYS A 13 8.07 12.94 -1.65
N LYS A 14 7.59 14.18 -1.77
CA LYS A 14 7.37 15.07 -0.62
C LYS A 14 6.37 14.47 0.36
N LEU A 15 5.23 13.98 -0.13
CA LEU A 15 4.20 13.38 0.71
C LEU A 15 4.71 12.15 1.47
N LEU A 16 5.45 11.25 0.82
CA LEU A 16 6.03 10.08 1.47
C LEU A 16 7.02 10.48 2.57
N LEU A 17 7.89 11.46 2.33
CA LEU A 17 8.82 11.96 3.34
C LEU A 17 8.09 12.59 4.53
N THR A 18 7.02 13.36 4.29
CA THR A 18 6.20 13.92 5.38
C THR A 18 5.52 12.84 6.22
N LEU A 19 5.02 11.77 5.59
CA LEU A 19 4.44 10.63 6.32
C LEU A 19 5.50 9.90 7.15
N ILE A 20 6.70 9.69 6.61
CA ILE A 20 7.82 9.08 7.34
C ILE A 20 8.20 9.94 8.56
N GLN A 21 8.33 11.26 8.38
CA GLN A 21 8.65 12.17 9.47
C GLN A 21 7.60 12.12 10.60
N LYS A 22 6.32 11.98 10.26
CA LYS A 22 5.25 11.78 11.24
C LYS A 22 5.48 10.50 12.08
N LEU A 23 5.95 9.42 11.44
CA LEU A 23 6.26 8.17 12.13
C LEU A 23 7.49 8.31 13.03
N GLU A 24 8.54 9.00 12.58
CA GLU A 24 9.76 9.21 13.36
C GLU A 24 9.54 10.02 14.65
N VAL A 25 8.58 10.94 14.65
CA VAL A 25 8.21 11.74 15.83
C VAL A 25 7.34 10.94 16.81
N SER A 26 6.71 9.85 16.36
CA SER A 26 5.90 8.99 17.22
C SER A 26 6.78 8.09 18.09
N GLU A 27 6.30 7.69 19.27
CA GLU A 27 6.98 6.69 20.13
C GLU A 27 6.81 5.25 19.61
N ILE A 28 6.21 5.07 18.43
CA ILE A 28 5.86 3.78 17.85
C ILE A 28 7.09 3.16 17.20
N SER A 29 7.56 2.07 17.79
CA SER A 29 8.66 1.26 17.22
C SER A 29 8.18 0.12 16.32
N LYS A 30 6.89 -0.25 16.41
CA LYS A 30 6.29 -1.34 15.63
C LYS A 30 4.78 -1.16 15.48
N PHE A 31 4.27 -1.61 14.34
CA PHE A 31 2.84 -1.81 14.11
C PHE A 31 2.47 -3.26 14.37
N SER A 32 1.28 -3.50 14.90
CA SER A 32 0.71 -4.84 15.08
C SER A 32 -0.71 -4.81 14.56
N PHE A 33 -1.05 -5.77 13.70
CA PHE A 33 -2.34 -5.86 13.05
C PHE A 33 -3.00 -7.17 13.44
N ASP A 34 -4.25 -7.09 13.91
CA ASP A 34 -5.04 -8.28 14.29
C ASP A 34 -5.71 -8.97 13.09
N LYS A 35 -5.59 -8.35 11.90
CA LYS A 35 -6.13 -8.84 10.63
C LYS A 35 -5.00 -8.88 9.61
N ASP A 36 -4.94 -9.97 8.87
CA ASP A 36 -3.96 -10.19 7.80
C ASP A 36 -4.62 -10.06 6.41
N LEU A 37 -5.73 -10.77 6.23
CA LEU A 37 -6.39 -10.88 4.93
C LEU A 37 -7.26 -9.67 4.62
N TYR A 38 -7.25 -9.25 3.35
CA TYR A 38 -8.08 -8.16 2.85
C TYR A 38 -8.68 -8.50 1.49
N TRP A 39 -9.85 -7.92 1.18
CA TRP A 39 -10.43 -8.00 -0.16
C TRP A 39 -9.60 -7.21 -1.16
N ASN A 40 -9.19 -7.86 -2.23
CA ASN A 40 -8.47 -7.26 -3.34
C ASN A 40 -9.31 -7.34 -4.62
N ILE A 41 -9.54 -6.20 -5.25
CA ILE A 41 -10.22 -6.11 -6.55
C ILE A 41 -9.15 -6.09 -7.64
N SER A 42 -9.38 -6.82 -8.73
CA SER A 42 -8.48 -6.81 -9.90
C SER A 42 -8.28 -5.38 -10.43
N THR A 43 -7.12 -5.07 -11.02
CA THR A 43 -6.86 -3.72 -11.57
C THR A 43 -7.84 -3.31 -12.67
N GLU A 44 -8.38 -4.29 -13.39
CA GLU A 44 -9.37 -4.10 -14.45
C GLU A 44 -10.72 -3.63 -13.89
N GLU A 45 -11.13 -4.17 -12.74
CA GLU A 45 -12.40 -3.84 -12.09
C GLU A 45 -12.28 -2.69 -11.09
N LEU A 46 -11.08 -2.43 -10.55
CA LEU A 46 -10.82 -1.43 -9.50
C LEU A 46 -11.32 -0.03 -9.87
N PHE A 47 -11.26 0.32 -11.16
CA PHE A 47 -11.70 1.62 -11.68
C PHE A 47 -13.09 1.58 -12.35
N ASN A 48 -13.70 0.40 -12.49
CA ASN A 48 -15.06 0.25 -13.03
C ASN A 48 -16.12 0.43 -11.93
N ILE A 49 -16.25 1.66 -11.43
CA ILE A 49 -17.13 1.98 -10.29
C ILE A 49 -18.64 1.83 -10.59
N TYR A 50 -19.00 1.55 -11.84
CA TYR A 50 -20.40 1.43 -12.28
C TYR A 50 -20.89 -0.02 -12.28
N GLU A 51 -19.99 -0.99 -12.14
CA GLU A 51 -20.31 -2.40 -12.07
C GLU A 51 -19.76 -3.00 -10.77
N GLU A 52 -20.47 -3.96 -10.20
CA GLU A 52 -19.96 -4.69 -9.03
C GLU A 52 -18.79 -5.58 -9.47
N PRO A 53 -17.66 -5.58 -8.72
CA PRO A 53 -16.55 -6.47 -9.02
C PRO A 53 -16.97 -7.93 -8.94
N LYS A 54 -16.67 -8.72 -9.98
CA LYS A 54 -16.99 -10.14 -10.07
C LYS A 54 -15.81 -10.99 -9.59
N GLU A 55 -14.58 -10.55 -9.82
CA GLU A 55 -13.35 -11.26 -9.45
C GLU A 55 -12.76 -10.67 -8.16
N LEU A 56 -13.44 -10.90 -7.04
CA LEU A 56 -12.89 -10.59 -5.72
C LEU A 56 -11.80 -11.61 -5.34
N THR A 57 -10.59 -11.10 -5.17
CA THR A 57 -9.44 -11.88 -4.70
C THR A 57 -9.10 -11.52 -3.26
N ILE A 58 -8.17 -12.27 -2.66
CA ILE A 58 -7.72 -12.06 -1.29
C ILE A 58 -6.24 -11.67 -1.34
N GLY A 59 -5.91 -10.56 -0.68
CA GLY A 59 -4.52 -10.21 -0.35
C GLY A 59 -4.19 -10.50 1.10
N SER A 60 -2.91 -10.53 1.44
CA SER A 60 -2.38 -10.79 2.79
C SER A 60 -1.31 -9.75 3.13
N LEU A 61 -1.51 -9.01 4.22
CA LEU A 61 -0.51 -8.07 4.73
C LEU A 61 0.81 -8.77 5.07
N LYS A 62 0.74 -10.00 5.57
CA LYS A 62 1.92 -10.82 5.88
C LYS A 62 2.69 -11.16 4.62
N GLU A 63 2.03 -11.69 3.58
CA GLU A 63 2.70 -12.03 2.31
C GLU A 63 3.25 -10.78 1.62
N ASP A 64 2.52 -9.66 1.67
CA ASP A 64 2.99 -8.39 1.14
C ASP A 64 4.23 -7.89 1.89
N TRP A 65 4.22 -7.97 3.23
CA TRP A 65 5.36 -7.59 4.05
C TRP A 65 6.58 -8.49 3.81
N GLU A 66 6.41 -9.81 3.81
CA GLU A 66 7.48 -10.77 3.51
C GLU A 66 8.09 -10.53 2.12
N PHE A 67 7.26 -10.18 1.13
CA PHE A 67 7.74 -9.86 -0.21
C PHE A 67 8.55 -8.54 -0.25
N LEU A 68 8.12 -7.52 0.49
CA LEU A 68 8.82 -6.24 0.62
C LEU A 68 10.12 -6.38 1.43
N GLN A 69 10.16 -7.26 2.43
CA GLN A 69 11.38 -7.52 3.21
C GLN A 69 12.52 -8.06 2.34
N LYS A 70 12.23 -8.79 1.26
CA LYS A 70 13.25 -9.22 0.29
C LYS A 70 13.94 -8.04 -0.39
N VAL A 71 13.25 -6.92 -0.59
CA VAL A 71 13.86 -5.68 -1.11
C VAL A 71 14.80 -5.09 -0.05
N ILE A 72 14.35 -5.02 1.22
CA ILE A 72 15.16 -4.50 2.34
C ILE A 72 16.44 -5.33 2.53
N ASN A 73 16.33 -6.65 2.37
CA ASN A 73 17.45 -7.58 2.53
C ASN A 73 18.37 -7.63 1.29
N ASN A 74 18.04 -6.92 0.20
CA ASN A 74 18.73 -6.98 -1.10
C ASN A 74 18.68 -8.36 -1.77
N ASP A 75 17.67 -9.18 -1.45
CA ASP A 75 17.40 -10.46 -2.11
C ASP A 75 16.71 -10.28 -3.47
N ARG A 76 16.20 -9.07 -3.76
CA ARG A 76 15.58 -8.70 -5.04
C ARG A 76 15.60 -7.18 -5.28
N ASP A 77 15.59 -6.78 -6.53
CA ASP A 77 15.42 -5.38 -6.95
C ASP A 77 14.00 -4.85 -6.69
N VAL A 78 13.87 -3.53 -6.58
CA VAL A 78 12.57 -2.84 -6.48
C VAL A 78 11.80 -2.99 -7.79
N LEU A 79 10.50 -3.28 -7.69
CA LEU A 79 9.58 -3.45 -8.82
C LEU A 79 8.36 -2.52 -8.66
N ASN A 80 7.67 -2.22 -9.76
CA ASN A 80 6.44 -1.41 -9.72
C ASN A 80 5.36 -2.01 -8.81
N PHE A 81 5.30 -3.34 -8.70
CA PHE A 81 4.33 -4.01 -7.84
C PHE A 81 4.59 -3.77 -6.33
N ASP A 82 5.78 -3.28 -5.95
CA ASP A 82 6.05 -2.88 -4.56
C ASP A 82 5.23 -1.67 -4.13
N PHE A 83 4.90 -0.75 -5.05
CA PHE A 83 4.01 0.36 -4.75
C PHE A 83 2.61 -0.14 -4.37
N TYR A 84 2.13 -1.16 -5.07
CA TYR A 84 0.86 -1.79 -4.74
C TYR A 84 0.91 -2.46 -3.35
N LYS A 85 1.94 -3.26 -3.07
CA LYS A 85 2.08 -3.95 -1.78
C LYS A 85 2.26 -2.99 -0.60
N ILE A 86 3.11 -1.98 -0.73
CA ILE A 86 3.29 -0.99 0.34
C ILE A 86 2.00 -0.18 0.55
N SER A 87 1.17 0.02 -0.48
CA SER A 87 -0.11 0.70 -0.33
C SER A 87 -1.06 -0.05 0.62
N ALA A 88 -1.07 -1.39 0.59
CA ALA A 88 -1.85 -2.21 1.52
C ALA A 88 -1.34 -2.03 2.97
N ILE A 89 -0.02 -2.03 3.16
CA ILE A 89 0.60 -1.77 4.48
C ILE A 89 0.28 -0.36 4.98
N LEU A 90 0.43 0.67 4.15
CA LEU A 90 0.13 2.06 4.51
C LEU A 90 -1.35 2.25 4.85
N LYS A 91 -2.25 1.55 4.14
CA LYS A 91 -3.68 1.50 4.47
C LYS A 91 -3.93 0.81 5.81
N ALA A 92 -3.22 -0.26 6.13
CA ALA A 92 -3.33 -0.90 7.44
C ALA A 92 -2.87 0.05 8.57
N ILE A 93 -1.75 0.76 8.36
CA ILE A 93 -1.24 1.77 9.30
C ILE A 93 -2.26 2.89 9.53
N SER A 94 -2.95 3.37 8.49
CA SER A 94 -3.94 4.45 8.64
C SER A 94 -5.16 4.04 9.49
N LEU A 95 -5.42 2.74 9.62
CA LEU A 95 -6.47 2.18 10.48
C LEU A 95 -5.98 1.87 11.90
N SER A 96 -4.66 1.87 12.13
CA SER A 96 -4.08 1.70 13.46
C SER A 96 -4.13 3.03 14.23
N THR A 97 -4.47 2.99 15.51
CA THR A 97 -4.34 4.13 16.41
C THR A 97 -2.86 4.43 16.62
N LEU A 98 -2.40 5.59 16.13
CA LEU A 98 -1.09 6.18 16.43
C LEU A 98 -1.08 6.80 17.83
#